data_AF-A0A6V7CS48-F1
#
_entry.id   AF-A0A6V7CS48-F1
#
_cell.length_a   1.000
_cell.length_b   1.000
_cell.length_c   1.000
_cell.angle_alpha   90.00
_cell.angle_beta   90.00
_cell.angle_gamma   90.00
#
_symmetry.space_group_name_H-M   'P 1'
#
loop_
_entity.id
_entity.type
_entity.pdbx_description
1 polymer ?
#
loop_
_entity_poly.entity_id
_entity_poly.type
_entity_poly.pdbx_seq_one_letter_code
_entity_poly.pdbx_strand_id
1 'polypeptide(L)'
;MTKNHWWLAMALAAAMPCGASTLPANASKLLPAGQTVIGVATADLTGDGRQDYVVALRAASEGTLDALRSSGRVAPARTLLVLVANADGGFVEAGRNTRVIFKADEGGQCDPFLDGEEGLVAKGAYFTVQNGVSCGQHWTDYITFRYDRARGGFFFHKRVTESWEMNTDDRPDAEAMRMSEHTEIKADPRKPVSLSAYTPTP
;
A
#
# COMPACT_ATOMS: atom_id res chain seq x y z
N MET A 1 30.57 -7.05 -54.43
CA MET A 1 30.53 -7.37 -52.98
C MET A 1 31.01 -6.15 -52.22
N THR A 2 30.11 -5.40 -51.57
CA THR A 2 30.41 -4.39 -50.52
C THR A 2 29.08 -3.76 -50.04
N LYS A 3 28.46 -4.38 -49.03
CA LYS A 3 28.13 -3.86 -47.69
C LYS A 3 27.16 -2.66 -47.66
N ASN A 4 25.85 -2.97 -47.59
CA ASN A 4 24.82 -2.08 -47.07
C ASN A 4 24.99 -1.94 -45.55
N HIS A 5 25.16 -0.71 -45.08
CA HIS A 5 25.13 -0.40 -43.65
C HIS A 5 23.69 -0.03 -43.25
N TRP A 6 23.02 -0.95 -42.56
CA TRP A 6 21.83 -0.62 -41.78
C TRP A 6 22.24 0.12 -40.51
N TRP A 7 21.81 1.37 -40.40
CA TRP A 7 21.89 2.12 -39.17
C TRP A 7 20.69 1.71 -38.31
N LEU A 8 20.93 0.95 -37.25
CA LEU A 8 19.96 0.76 -36.18
C LEU A 8 19.78 2.11 -35.47
N ALA A 9 18.63 2.75 -35.66
CA ALA A 9 18.21 3.83 -34.79
C ALA A 9 17.82 3.23 -33.44
N MET A 10 18.73 3.32 -32.47
CA MET A 10 18.47 2.91 -31.09
C MET A 10 17.55 3.97 -30.47
N ALA A 11 16.25 3.67 -30.39
CA ALA A 11 15.30 4.52 -29.68
C ALA A 11 15.64 4.47 -28.18
N LEU A 12 16.21 5.56 -27.67
CA LEU A 12 16.37 5.79 -26.24
C LEU A 12 14.97 5.95 -25.65
N ALA A 13 14.43 4.89 -25.05
CA ALA A 13 13.29 5.00 -24.15
C ALA A 13 13.75 5.79 -22.93
N ALA A 14 13.37 7.07 -22.86
CA ALA A 14 13.54 7.86 -21.65
C ALA A 14 12.73 7.18 -20.54
N ALA A 15 13.41 6.55 -19.58
CA ALA A 15 12.80 6.13 -18.34
C ALA A 15 12.27 7.39 -17.65
N MET A 16 10.96 7.60 -17.69
CA MET A 16 10.33 8.64 -16.87
C MET A 16 10.56 8.25 -15.41
N PRO A 17 11.13 9.14 -14.58
CA PRO A 17 11.10 8.95 -13.14
C PRO A 17 9.63 8.78 -12.76
N CYS A 18 9.29 7.65 -12.14
CA CYS A 18 7.97 7.45 -11.53
C CYS A 18 7.79 8.60 -10.54
N GLY A 19 7.02 9.61 -10.93
CA GLY A 19 6.84 10.80 -10.14
C GLY A 19 6.17 10.39 -8.84
N ALA A 20 6.83 10.68 -7.71
CA ALA A 20 6.16 10.68 -6.42
C ALA A 20 4.90 11.55 -6.58
N SER A 21 3.72 10.94 -6.63
CA SER A 21 2.50 11.70 -6.89
C SER A 21 2.25 12.60 -5.69
N THR A 22 2.54 13.88 -5.83
CA THR A 22 2.24 14.87 -4.80
C THR A 22 0.74 15.09 -4.77
N LEU A 23 0.12 14.99 -3.60
CA LEU A 23 -1.30 15.30 -3.42
C LEU A 23 -1.62 16.73 -3.90
N PRO A 24 -2.70 16.94 -4.67
CA PRO A 24 -3.16 18.27 -5.03
C PRO A 24 -3.41 19.13 -3.81
N ALA A 25 -3.18 20.45 -3.92
CA ALA A 25 -3.34 21.37 -2.79
C ALA A 25 -4.73 21.30 -2.11
N ASN A 26 -5.79 21.06 -2.88
CA ASN A 26 -7.14 20.90 -2.33
C ASN A 26 -7.33 19.56 -1.60
N ALA A 27 -6.68 18.49 -2.04
CA ALA A 27 -6.68 17.21 -1.33
C ALA A 27 -5.85 17.30 -0.03
N SER A 28 -4.70 17.99 -0.07
CA SER A 28 -3.82 18.19 1.08
C SER A 28 -4.49 18.93 2.26
N LYS A 29 -5.51 19.76 1.99
CA LYS A 29 -6.31 20.44 3.03
C LYS A 29 -7.15 19.48 3.88
N LEU A 30 -7.40 18.26 3.39
CA LEU A 30 -8.19 17.25 4.11
C LEU A 30 -7.32 16.36 5.02
N LEU A 31 -5.99 16.52 4.97
CA LEU A 31 -5.10 15.73 5.80
C LEU A 31 -5.28 16.09 7.28
N PRO A 32 -5.37 15.08 8.18
CA PRO A 32 -5.43 15.34 9.62
C PRO A 32 -4.21 16.14 10.09
N ALA A 33 -4.45 17.13 10.95
CA ALA A 33 -3.38 17.89 11.57
C ALA A 33 -2.44 16.98 12.39
N GLY A 34 -1.14 17.31 12.40
CA GLY A 34 -0.14 16.53 13.14
C GLY A 34 0.23 15.20 12.47
N GLN A 35 -0.21 14.94 11.25
CA GLN A 35 0.19 13.77 10.47
C GLN A 35 1.01 14.16 9.23
N THR A 36 1.82 13.22 8.76
CA THR A 36 2.67 13.35 7.57
C THR A 36 2.37 12.21 6.61
N VAL A 37 2.41 12.49 5.31
CA VAL A 37 2.19 11.52 4.24
C VAL A 37 3.41 10.61 4.14
N ILE A 38 3.17 9.30 4.11
CA ILE A 38 4.19 8.25 3.94
C ILE A 38 3.95 7.38 2.71
N GLY A 39 2.81 7.50 2.05
CA GLY A 39 2.52 6.83 0.80
C GLY A 39 1.30 7.44 0.13
N VAL A 40 1.30 7.44 -1.21
CA VAL A 40 0.15 7.88 -2.03
C VAL A 40 0.01 6.92 -3.20
N ALA A 41 -1.19 6.40 -3.39
CA ALA A 41 -1.59 5.72 -4.62
C ALA A 41 -2.78 6.46 -5.23
N THR A 42 -2.92 6.38 -6.55
CA THR A 42 -3.96 7.11 -7.28
C THR A 42 -4.60 6.23 -8.34
N ALA A 43 -5.91 6.40 -8.52
CA ALA A 43 -6.71 5.73 -9.54
C ALA A 43 -8.06 6.44 -9.68
N ASP A 44 -8.80 6.18 -10.76
CA ASP A 44 -10.23 6.47 -10.81
C ASP A 44 -10.97 5.36 -10.05
N LEU A 45 -11.10 5.53 -8.72
CA LEU A 45 -11.66 4.52 -7.82
C LEU A 45 -13.18 4.44 -7.97
N THR A 46 -13.83 5.56 -8.28
CA THR A 46 -15.30 5.62 -8.41
C THR A 46 -15.81 5.34 -9.83
N GLY A 47 -14.93 5.35 -10.83
CA GLY A 47 -15.26 5.16 -12.24
C GLY A 47 -15.92 6.39 -12.86
N ASP A 48 -15.63 7.59 -12.36
CA ASP A 48 -16.21 8.85 -12.80
C ASP A 48 -15.29 9.67 -13.71
N GLY A 49 -14.12 9.12 -14.05
CA GLY A 49 -13.11 9.73 -14.90
C GLY A 49 -12.18 10.71 -14.17
N ARG A 50 -12.32 10.90 -12.85
CA ARG A 50 -11.44 11.75 -12.05
C ARG A 50 -10.45 10.91 -11.24
N GLN A 51 -9.34 11.52 -10.88
CA GLN A 51 -8.29 10.87 -10.11
C GLN A 51 -8.59 10.98 -8.61
N ASP A 52 -8.79 9.84 -7.98
CA ASP A 52 -8.94 9.67 -6.54
C ASP A 52 -7.59 9.28 -5.91
N TYR A 53 -7.48 9.45 -4.59
CA TYR A 53 -6.24 9.26 -3.85
C TYR A 53 -6.44 8.33 -2.66
N VAL A 54 -5.51 7.40 -2.49
CA VAL A 54 -5.34 6.60 -1.28
C VAL A 54 -4.06 7.07 -0.62
N VAL A 55 -4.16 7.51 0.63
CA VAL A 55 -3.08 8.19 1.34
C VAL A 55 -2.77 7.44 2.62
N ALA A 56 -1.51 7.06 2.78
CA ALA A 56 -0.96 6.54 4.01
C ALA A 56 -0.33 7.67 4.81
N LEU A 57 -0.68 7.76 6.08
CA LEU A 57 -0.29 8.83 6.99
C LEU A 57 0.28 8.24 8.28
N ARG A 58 1.32 8.87 8.81
CA ARG A 58 1.82 8.63 10.17
C ARG A 58 1.74 9.90 11.01
N ALA A 59 1.75 9.74 12.34
CA ALA A 59 1.95 10.88 13.23
C ALA A 59 3.32 11.54 12.97
N ALA A 60 3.36 12.88 12.93
CA ALA A 60 4.63 13.61 12.79
C ALA A 60 5.62 13.31 13.93
N SER A 61 5.12 12.85 15.07
CA SER A 61 5.89 12.47 16.27
C SER A 61 6.25 10.99 16.34
N GLU A 62 5.92 10.17 15.33
CA GLU A 62 6.22 8.73 15.30
C GLU A 62 7.73 8.48 15.42
N GLY A 63 8.54 9.26 14.70
CA GLY A 63 10.00 9.04 14.65
C GLY A 63 10.37 7.83 13.77
N THR A 64 11.63 7.39 13.86
CA THR A 64 12.09 6.15 13.22
C THR A 64 11.88 4.96 14.14
N LEU A 65 11.85 3.75 13.57
CA LEU A 65 11.76 2.51 14.33
C LEU A 65 12.88 2.36 15.38
N ASP A 66 14.11 2.73 15.05
CA ASP A 66 15.24 2.68 16.00
C ASP A 66 15.09 3.68 17.16
N ALA A 67 14.52 4.86 16.89
CA ALA A 67 14.23 5.83 17.93
C ALA A 67 13.10 5.35 18.87
N LEU A 68 12.08 4.69 18.31
CA LEU A 68 11.00 4.07 19.10
C LEU A 68 11.56 2.97 20.02
N ARG A 69 12.39 2.06 19.49
CA ARG A 69 13.05 1.00 20.28
C ARG A 69 13.92 1.56 21.40
N SER A 70 14.77 2.52 21.05
CA SER A 70 15.72 3.12 22.01
C SER A 70 15.02 3.89 23.13
N SER A 71 13.83 4.45 22.85
CA SER A 71 13.01 5.17 23.84
C SER A 71 11.99 4.30 24.57
N GLY A 72 11.81 3.03 24.16
CA GLY A 72 10.75 2.15 24.67
C GLY A 72 9.32 2.63 24.38
N ARG A 73 9.15 3.55 23.43
CA ARG A 73 7.83 4.08 23.04
C ARG A 73 7.18 3.15 22.03
N VAL A 74 5.87 2.95 22.18
CA VAL A 74 5.04 2.28 21.18
C VAL A 74 4.77 3.25 20.03
N ALA A 75 4.82 2.75 18.79
CA ALA A 75 4.48 3.54 17.62
C ALA A 75 2.98 3.96 17.68
N PRO A 76 2.62 5.18 17.26
CA PRO A 76 1.22 5.56 17.09
C PRO A 76 0.55 4.76 15.96
N ALA A 77 -0.78 4.67 15.99
CA ALA A 77 -1.54 4.14 14.87
C ALA A 77 -1.37 5.01 13.62
N ARG A 78 -1.17 4.37 12.46
CA ARG A 78 -1.13 5.03 11.15
C ARG A 78 -2.52 5.17 10.58
N THR A 79 -2.72 6.15 9.71
CA THR A 79 -4.03 6.44 9.12
C THR A 79 -3.98 6.19 7.63
N LEU A 80 -4.86 5.30 7.15
CA LEU A 80 -5.23 5.21 5.75
C LEU A 80 -6.40 6.16 5.51
N LEU A 81 -6.29 7.00 4.49
CA LEU A 81 -7.32 7.95 4.07
C LEU A 81 -7.61 7.77 2.58
N VAL A 82 -8.88 7.71 2.21
CA VAL A 82 -9.31 7.67 0.81
C VAL A 82 -10.02 8.98 0.48
N LEU A 83 -9.49 9.70 -0.50
CA LEU A 83 -10.01 10.99 -0.96
C LEU A 83 -10.57 10.83 -2.36
N VAL A 84 -11.86 11.13 -2.52
CA VAL A 84 -12.55 11.07 -3.81
C VAL A 84 -12.70 12.46 -4.39
N ALA A 85 -12.42 12.61 -5.67
CA ALA A 85 -12.56 13.87 -6.39
C ALA A 85 -14.03 14.18 -6.68
N ASN A 86 -14.42 15.44 -6.47
CA ASN A 86 -15.72 15.96 -6.83
C ASN A 86 -15.68 16.61 -8.23
N ALA A 87 -16.86 16.80 -8.83
CA ALA A 87 -16.99 17.47 -10.14
C ALA A 87 -16.40 18.90 -10.16
N ASP A 88 -16.44 19.60 -9.03
CA ASP A 88 -15.94 20.98 -8.90
C ASP A 88 -14.42 21.09 -8.68
N GLY A 89 -13.68 19.98 -8.80
CA GLY A 89 -12.23 19.94 -8.55
C GLY A 89 -11.84 19.95 -7.06
N GLY A 90 -12.83 19.82 -6.17
CA GLY A 90 -12.64 19.55 -4.75
C GLY A 90 -12.46 18.07 -4.45
N PHE A 91 -12.25 17.74 -3.17
CA PHE A 91 -12.15 16.38 -2.68
C PHE A 91 -13.04 16.17 -1.44
N VAL A 92 -13.44 14.93 -1.19
CA VAL A 92 -14.09 14.50 0.06
C VAL A 92 -13.37 13.30 0.65
N GLU A 93 -13.35 13.21 1.98
CA GLU A 93 -12.96 11.99 2.68
C GLU A 93 -14.04 10.91 2.47
N ALA A 94 -13.74 9.91 1.64
CA ALA A 94 -14.64 8.81 1.31
C ALA A 94 -14.40 7.57 2.20
N GLY A 95 -13.31 7.55 2.96
CA GLY A 95 -13.06 6.52 3.94
C GLY A 95 -11.77 6.73 4.72
N ARG A 96 -11.73 6.17 5.93
CA ARG A 96 -10.58 6.22 6.84
C ARG A 96 -10.47 4.92 7.62
N ASN A 97 -9.25 4.45 7.84
CA ASN A 97 -8.97 3.31 8.72
C ASN A 97 -7.63 3.52 9.43
N THR A 98 -7.51 3.08 10.69
CA THR A 98 -6.28 3.26 11.50
C THR A 98 -5.62 1.95 11.92
N ARG A 99 -5.88 0.85 11.21
CA ARG A 99 -5.46 -0.52 11.55
C ARG A 99 -4.89 -1.30 10.38
N VAL A 100 -5.21 -0.92 9.14
CA VAL A 100 -4.77 -1.63 7.92
C VAL A 100 -3.34 -1.30 7.49
N ILE A 101 -2.85 -0.12 7.86
CA ILE A 101 -1.43 0.20 7.77
C ILE A 101 -0.82 -0.14 9.12
N PHE A 102 0.09 -1.11 9.12
CA PHE A 102 0.75 -1.53 10.33
C PHE A 102 1.70 -0.45 10.83
N LYS A 103 1.75 -0.32 12.15
CA LYS A 103 2.61 0.61 12.87
C LYS A 103 4.07 0.22 12.66
N ALA A 104 4.97 1.20 12.87
CA ALA A 104 6.40 0.99 12.69
C ALA A 104 6.95 -0.20 13.50
N ASP A 105 6.39 -0.49 14.68
CA ASP A 105 6.84 -1.53 15.59
C ASP A 105 6.12 -2.89 15.45
N GLU A 106 5.21 -3.04 14.48
CA GLU A 106 4.48 -4.29 14.24
C GLU A 106 5.20 -5.28 13.31
N GLY A 107 6.31 -4.85 12.68
CA GLY A 107 7.12 -5.69 11.79
C GLY A 107 8.30 -6.38 12.45
N GLY A 108 8.40 -6.34 13.79
CA GLY A 108 9.52 -6.93 14.50
C GLY A 108 10.80 -6.11 14.26
N GLN A 109 11.64 -6.52 13.31
CA GLN A 109 12.94 -5.89 13.01
C GLN A 109 12.83 -4.70 12.03
N CYS A 110 11.81 -4.65 11.17
CA CYS A 110 11.61 -3.55 10.24
C CYS A 110 10.23 -2.92 10.38
N ASP A 111 10.11 -1.75 9.77
CA ASP A 111 8.84 -1.09 9.60
C ASP A 111 8.04 -1.83 8.52
N PRO A 112 6.91 -2.45 8.87
CA PRO A 112 6.21 -3.34 7.95
C PRO A 112 5.57 -2.60 6.77
N PHE A 113 5.48 -1.26 6.78
CA PHE A 113 4.91 -0.50 5.67
C PHE A 113 5.98 0.31 4.92
N LEU A 114 6.91 0.94 5.64
CA LEU A 114 7.95 1.78 5.01
C LEU A 114 9.12 0.97 4.44
N ASP A 115 9.43 -0.19 5.03
CA ASP A 115 10.49 -1.07 4.55
C ASP A 115 9.94 -2.24 3.70
N GLY A 116 8.64 -2.22 3.38
CA GLY A 116 8.00 -3.12 2.42
C GLY A 116 8.26 -2.69 0.97
N GLU A 117 7.69 -3.43 0.01
CA GLU A 117 8.00 -3.20 -1.41
C GLU A 117 7.22 -2.02 -2.03
N GLU A 118 5.88 -2.07 -2.02
CA GLU A 118 5.02 -1.07 -2.66
C GLU A 118 4.25 -0.18 -1.67
N GLY A 119 3.83 -0.73 -0.51
CA GLY A 119 3.05 -0.03 0.52
C GLY A 119 1.61 0.27 0.12
N LEU A 120 1.38 1.05 -0.94
CA LEU A 120 0.05 1.31 -1.53
C LEU A 120 0.03 1.09 -3.04
N VAL A 121 -0.98 0.37 -3.51
CA VAL A 121 -1.26 0.21 -4.94
C VAL A 121 -2.73 0.51 -5.20
N ALA A 122 -3.06 1.26 -6.24
CA ALA A 122 -4.43 1.54 -6.66
C ALA A 122 -4.61 1.29 -8.16
N LYS A 123 -5.72 0.66 -8.56
CA LYS A 123 -6.03 0.35 -9.96
C LYS A 123 -7.53 0.17 -10.17
N GLY A 124 -8.09 0.97 -11.08
CA GLY A 124 -9.54 1.01 -11.30
C GLY A 124 -10.27 1.22 -9.97
N ALA A 125 -11.31 0.43 -9.70
CA ALA A 125 -12.09 0.53 -8.45
C ALA A 125 -11.42 -0.07 -7.20
N TYR A 126 -10.16 -0.50 -7.27
CA TYR A 126 -9.48 -1.21 -6.20
C TYR A 126 -8.26 -0.45 -5.69
N PHE A 127 -7.97 -0.67 -4.41
CA PHE A 127 -6.66 -0.39 -3.86
C PHE A 127 -6.25 -1.46 -2.85
N THR A 128 -4.94 -1.62 -2.68
CA THR A 128 -4.32 -2.58 -1.79
C THR A 128 -3.34 -1.86 -0.88
N VAL A 129 -3.45 -2.14 0.41
CA VAL A 129 -2.41 -1.83 1.40
C VAL A 129 -1.54 -3.07 1.52
N GLN A 130 -0.25 -2.91 1.32
CA GLN A 130 0.73 -3.95 1.57
C GLN A 130 1.48 -3.62 2.85
N ASN A 131 1.54 -4.60 3.74
CA ASN A 131 2.49 -4.64 4.82
C ASN A 131 3.41 -5.85 4.60
N GLY A 132 4.65 -5.81 5.05
CA GLY A 132 5.59 -6.92 4.91
C GLY A 132 6.95 -6.60 5.51
N VAL A 133 7.68 -7.66 5.82
CA VAL A 133 9.03 -7.58 6.41
C VAL A 133 9.94 -8.52 5.64
N SER A 134 11.19 -8.11 5.42
CA SER A 134 12.22 -8.93 4.77
C SER A 134 13.61 -8.80 5.42
N CYS A 135 13.67 -8.40 6.70
CA CYS A 135 14.91 -8.19 7.43
C CYS A 135 15.11 -9.20 8.56
N GLY A 136 14.98 -10.48 8.25
CA GLY A 136 15.13 -11.60 9.19
C GLY A 136 13.88 -12.48 9.21
N GLN A 137 12.75 -11.87 9.58
CA GLN A 137 11.44 -12.45 9.26
C GLN A 137 11.09 -12.11 7.80
N HIS A 138 10.37 -13.02 7.15
CA HIS A 138 9.89 -12.83 5.78
C HIS A 138 8.40 -13.14 5.74
N TRP A 139 7.58 -12.09 5.61
CA TRP A 139 6.13 -12.21 5.45
C TRP A 139 5.57 -11.00 4.72
N THR A 140 4.41 -11.17 4.10
CA THR A 140 3.63 -10.11 3.45
C THR A 140 2.16 -10.23 3.83
N ASP A 141 1.46 -9.10 3.82
CA ASP A 141 0.04 -8.96 4.07
C ASP A 141 -0.56 -7.93 3.11
N TYR A 142 -1.33 -8.42 2.14
CA TYR A 142 -2.02 -7.62 1.13
C TYR A 142 -3.49 -7.48 1.48
N ILE A 143 -3.91 -6.30 1.91
CA ILE A 143 -5.31 -5.99 2.26
C ILE A 143 -5.93 -5.14 1.17
N THR A 144 -6.83 -5.73 0.40
CA THR A 144 -7.46 -5.09 -0.77
C THR A 144 -8.89 -4.65 -0.45
N PHE A 145 -9.20 -3.42 -0.83
CA PHE A 145 -10.53 -2.83 -0.80
C PHE A 145 -11.00 -2.50 -2.20
N ARG A 146 -12.32 -2.43 -2.38
CA ARG A 146 -12.96 -2.04 -3.63
C ARG A 146 -14.04 -0.99 -3.36
N TYR A 147 -14.17 -0.01 -4.25
CA TYR A 147 -15.35 0.84 -4.32
C TYR A 147 -16.56 0.03 -4.79
N ASP A 148 -17.62 0.07 -4.01
CA ASP A 148 -18.94 -0.45 -4.35
C ASP A 148 -19.86 0.71 -4.70
N ARG A 149 -20.18 0.82 -6.00
CA ARG A 149 -21.04 1.89 -6.52
C ARG A 149 -22.49 1.81 -6.04
N ALA A 150 -23.00 0.62 -5.77
CA ALA A 150 -24.36 0.44 -5.26
C ALA A 150 -24.48 0.88 -3.80
N ARG A 151 -23.38 0.75 -3.03
CA ARG A 151 -23.31 1.14 -1.62
C ARG A 151 -22.66 2.51 -1.37
N GLY A 152 -22.05 3.11 -2.40
CA GLY A 152 -21.42 4.42 -2.34
C GLY A 152 -20.19 4.48 -1.42
N GLY A 153 -19.40 3.41 -1.32
CA GLY A 153 -18.27 3.38 -0.39
C GLY A 153 -17.25 2.28 -0.66
N PHE A 154 -16.19 2.25 0.14
CA PHE A 154 -15.11 1.26 0.04
C PHE A 154 -15.33 0.11 1.00
N PHE A 155 -15.24 -1.11 0.49
CA PHE A 155 -15.48 -2.34 1.24
C PHE A 155 -14.32 -3.31 1.08
N PHE A 156 -14.08 -4.10 2.12
CA PHE A 156 -13.10 -5.18 2.09
C PHE A 156 -13.40 -6.11 0.90
N HIS A 157 -12.36 -6.45 0.15
CA HIS A 157 -12.45 -7.35 -0.98
C HIS A 157 -11.75 -8.68 -0.69
N LYS A 158 -10.48 -8.60 -0.28
CA LYS A 158 -9.61 -9.75 -0.09
C LYS A 158 -8.43 -9.41 0.81
N ARG A 159 -7.97 -10.36 1.60
CA ARG A 159 -6.66 -10.35 2.26
C ARG A 159 -5.85 -11.58 1.85
N VAL A 160 -4.57 -11.38 1.56
CA VAL A 160 -3.62 -12.47 1.31
C VAL A 160 -2.44 -12.27 2.26
N THR A 161 -2.12 -13.29 3.04
CA THR A 161 -0.93 -13.30 3.89
C THR A 161 -0.03 -14.45 3.48
N GLU A 162 1.26 -14.17 3.34
CA GLU A 162 2.27 -15.14 2.95
C GLU A 162 3.44 -15.03 3.91
N SER A 163 3.99 -16.17 4.31
CA SER A 163 5.18 -16.26 5.15
C SER A 163 6.21 -17.15 4.48
N TRP A 164 7.48 -16.81 4.65
CA TRP A 164 8.60 -17.56 4.13
C TRP A 164 9.59 -17.89 5.23
N GLU A 165 10.24 -19.03 5.07
CA GLU A 165 11.32 -19.48 5.93
C GLU A 165 12.53 -19.88 5.08
N MET A 166 13.70 -19.93 5.72
CA MET A 166 14.91 -20.40 5.07
C MET A 166 14.72 -21.82 4.57
N ASN A 167 15.08 -22.06 3.31
CA ASN A 167 15.06 -23.39 2.75
C ASN A 167 16.30 -24.15 3.22
N THR A 168 16.12 -25.35 3.77
CA THR A 168 17.22 -26.20 4.24
C THR A 168 17.67 -27.23 3.20
N ASP A 169 17.11 -27.19 1.99
CA ASP A 169 17.54 -28.01 0.85
C ASP A 169 18.94 -27.58 0.40
N ASP A 170 19.85 -28.56 0.30
CA ASP A 170 21.27 -28.36 0.00
C ASP A 170 21.60 -28.46 -1.49
N ARG A 171 20.60 -28.66 -2.35
CA ARG A 171 20.80 -28.67 -3.80
C ARG A 171 21.31 -27.29 -4.28
N PRO A 172 22.29 -27.24 -5.21
CA PRO A 172 22.88 -25.98 -5.67
C PRO A 172 21.90 -24.99 -6.30
N ASP A 173 20.75 -25.47 -6.77
CA ASP A 173 19.67 -24.71 -7.42
C ASP A 173 18.43 -24.53 -6.53
N ALA A 174 18.50 -24.91 -5.26
CA ALA A 174 17.42 -24.70 -4.32
C ALA A 174 17.18 -23.19 -4.10
N GLU A 175 15.91 -22.78 -4.10
CA GLU A 175 15.54 -21.42 -3.69
C GLU A 175 15.98 -21.18 -2.25
N ALA A 176 16.54 -20.01 -1.94
CA ALA A 176 17.03 -19.69 -0.60
C ALA A 176 15.91 -19.62 0.44
N MET A 177 14.70 -19.23 0.01
CA MET A 177 13.50 -19.13 0.82
C MET A 177 12.45 -20.08 0.27
N ARG A 178 11.66 -20.67 1.16
CA ARG A 178 10.47 -21.44 0.79
C ARG A 178 9.24 -20.85 1.48
N MET A 179 8.12 -20.78 0.78
CA MET A 179 6.86 -20.34 1.37
C MET A 179 6.40 -21.38 2.40
N SER A 180 6.24 -20.96 3.65
CA SER A 180 5.79 -21.81 4.76
C SER A 180 4.28 -21.70 4.98
N GLU A 181 3.70 -20.52 4.71
CA GLU A 181 2.27 -20.27 4.86
C GLU A 181 1.74 -19.39 3.72
N HIS A 182 0.52 -19.71 3.26
CA HIS A 182 -0.27 -18.86 2.38
C HIS A 182 -1.73 -18.94 2.82
N THR A 183 -2.29 -17.81 3.24
CA THR A 183 -3.67 -17.71 3.68
C THR A 183 -4.42 -16.65 2.87
N GLU A 184 -5.63 -17.00 2.44
CA GLU A 184 -6.49 -16.13 1.63
C GLU A 184 -7.87 -16.00 2.28
N ILE A 185 -8.25 -14.76 2.60
CA ILE A 185 -9.57 -14.41 3.12
C ILE A 185 -10.30 -13.56 2.10
N LYS A 186 -11.44 -14.03 1.60
CA LYS A 186 -12.32 -13.28 0.68
C LYS A 186 -13.46 -12.63 1.44
N ALA A 187 -13.93 -11.49 0.95
CA ALA A 187 -15.13 -10.86 1.45
C ALA A 187 -16.37 -11.75 1.26
N ASP A 188 -17.25 -11.79 2.27
CA ASP A 188 -18.59 -12.36 2.14
C ASP A 188 -19.53 -11.28 1.53
N PRO A 189 -20.04 -11.46 0.31
CA PRO A 189 -20.92 -10.46 -0.33
C PRO A 189 -22.23 -10.23 0.43
N ARG A 190 -22.63 -11.16 1.31
CA ARG A 190 -23.82 -11.02 2.17
C ARG A 190 -23.56 -10.20 3.43
N LYS A 191 -22.29 -10.05 3.82
CA LYS A 191 -21.85 -9.33 5.03
C LYS A 191 -20.71 -8.37 4.67
N PRO A 192 -20.99 -7.33 3.87
CA PRO A 192 -19.96 -6.38 3.43
C PRO A 192 -19.37 -5.64 4.64
N VAL A 193 -18.04 -5.60 4.72
CA VAL A 193 -17.31 -4.89 5.76
C VAL A 193 -16.75 -3.61 5.15
N SER A 194 -17.19 -2.45 5.65
CA SER A 194 -16.70 -1.15 5.18
C SER A 194 -15.22 -0.98 5.53
N LEU A 195 -14.53 -0.11 4.81
CA LEU A 195 -13.15 0.27 5.12
C LEU A 195 -13.01 0.72 6.58
N SER A 196 -13.92 1.56 7.08
CA SER A 196 -13.85 2.07 8.45
C SER A 196 -14.06 1.00 9.53
N ALA A 197 -14.81 -0.06 9.23
CA ALA A 197 -15.11 -1.14 10.17
C ALA A 197 -14.09 -2.29 10.11
N TYR A 198 -13.31 -2.39 9.03
CA TYR A 198 -12.38 -3.50 8.84
C TYR A 198 -11.24 -3.45 9.88
N THR A 199 -10.99 -4.60 10.50
CA THR A 199 -9.85 -4.82 11.40
C THR A 199 -9.15 -6.10 10.94
N PRO A 200 -7.87 -6.03 10.55
CA PRO A 200 -7.11 -7.24 10.24
C PRO A 200 -7.01 -8.08 11.52
N THR A 201 -7.40 -9.35 11.45
CA THR A 201 -7.15 -10.31 12.53
C THR A 201 -5.76 -10.92 12.36
N PRO A 202 -4.98 -11.17 13.42
CA PRO A 202 -3.75 -11.94 13.31
C PRO A 202 -3.99 -13.30 12.65
#